data_AF-F5YJU6-F1
#
_entry.id   AF-F5YJU6-F1
#
_cell.length_a   1.000
_cell.length_b   1.000
_cell.length_c   1.000
_cell.angle_alpha   90.00
_cell.angle_beta   90.00
_cell.angle_gamma   90.00
#
_symmetry.space_group_name_H-M   'P 1'
#
loop_
_entity.id
_entity.type
_entity.pdbx_description
1 polymer ?
#
loop_
_entity_poly.entity_id
_entity_poly.type
_entity_poly.pdbx_seq_one_letter_code
_entity_poly.pdbx_strand_id
1 'polypeptide(L)'
;MTNLVLSSSFFTSFMELPKHAQDKVRDFFEKFCKNPNLPGIRFKSINKHNGKQLYSVRINDNYRGIICKDENDSIIHLLCVDKHDDAYEWADSKKQLNGEPATILFYGKDYYKENGITLKQGTKLFARISNKDLLYLGVPQQHLSLIRGISDINTFQTFKDLLPENVYANLEWLAYGYHINDLRENDKKIRLKLFDFINIQVLQPCLVHPDLDEDKKESIRDTIRMLQNKKTVKEIVDFIDDALDRKRGKEMHSALKACGLTTFEDIESDIREMAYNTI
;
A
#
# COMPACT_ATOMS: atom_id res chain seq x y z
N MET A 1 10.46 1.17 28.45
CA MET A 1 9.92 1.65 27.17
C MET A 1 10.01 0.48 26.20
N THR A 2 8.96 0.17 25.45
CA THR A 2 8.92 -1.04 24.60
C THR A 2 9.01 -0.63 23.14
N ASN A 3 10.02 -1.14 22.43
CA ASN A 3 10.26 -0.84 21.02
C ASN A 3 9.40 -1.75 20.13
N LEU A 4 8.77 -1.20 19.09
CA LEU A 4 7.99 -1.98 18.14
C LEU A 4 8.81 -2.19 16.86
N VAL A 5 8.76 -3.39 16.31
CA VAL A 5 9.55 -3.77 15.15
C VAL A 5 8.62 -4.48 14.19
N LEU A 6 8.67 -4.12 12.91
CA LEU A 6 7.76 -4.67 11.92
C LEU A 6 8.50 -5.69 11.06
N SER A 7 7.96 -6.89 10.92
CA SER A 7 8.52 -7.91 10.04
C SER A 7 8.11 -7.67 8.59
N SER A 8 8.87 -8.21 7.65
CA SER A 8 8.47 -8.29 6.24
C SER A 8 7.08 -8.91 6.04
N SER A 9 6.77 -9.98 6.79
CA SER A 9 5.46 -10.65 6.72
C SER A 9 4.30 -9.78 7.21
N PHE A 10 4.54 -8.89 8.18
CA PHE A 10 3.51 -7.96 8.64
C PHE A 10 3.09 -7.06 7.49
N PHE A 11 4.07 -6.51 6.76
CA PHE A 11 3.82 -5.60 5.67
C PHE A 11 3.06 -6.26 4.51
N THR A 12 3.38 -7.51 4.17
CA THR A 12 2.60 -8.27 3.18
C THR A 12 1.14 -8.38 3.60
N SER A 13 0.87 -8.83 4.83
CA SER A 13 -0.51 -8.98 5.33
C SER A 13 -1.23 -7.63 5.44
N PHE A 14 -0.52 -6.57 5.84
CA PHE A 14 -1.07 -5.24 5.97
C PHE A 14 -1.54 -4.66 4.63
N MET A 15 -0.77 -4.85 3.55
CA MET A 15 -1.14 -4.37 2.20
C MET A 15 -2.36 -5.10 1.62
N GLU A 16 -2.67 -6.30 2.09
CA GLU A 16 -3.85 -7.06 1.65
C GLU A 16 -5.14 -6.67 2.38
N LEU A 17 -5.02 -5.87 3.44
CA LEU A 17 -6.16 -5.35 4.16
C LEU A 17 -6.91 -4.28 3.35
N PRO A 18 -8.25 -4.21 3.46
CA PRO A 18 -9.02 -3.08 2.95
C PRO A 18 -8.67 -1.80 3.72
N LYS A 19 -8.86 -0.63 3.07
CA LYS A 19 -8.48 0.69 3.60
C LYS A 19 -8.94 0.95 5.03
N HIS A 20 -10.22 0.70 5.32
CA HIS A 20 -10.76 0.92 6.66
C HIS A 20 -10.06 0.11 7.76
N ALA A 21 -9.51 -1.08 7.42
CA ALA A 21 -8.75 -1.90 8.35
C ALA A 21 -7.31 -1.40 8.49
N GLN A 22 -6.70 -0.97 7.38
CA GLN A 22 -5.39 -0.32 7.38
C GLN A 22 -5.35 0.92 8.29
N ASP A 23 -6.38 1.77 8.23
CA ASP A 23 -6.49 2.95 9.10
C ASP A 23 -6.57 2.57 10.58
N LYS A 24 -7.23 1.45 10.91
CA LYS A 24 -7.28 0.95 12.30
C LYS A 24 -5.95 0.40 12.79
N VAL A 25 -5.14 -0.16 11.90
CA VAL A 25 -3.77 -0.56 12.24
C VAL A 25 -2.88 0.66 12.47
N ARG A 26 -3.04 1.73 11.68
CA ARG A 26 -2.36 3.01 11.92
C ARG A 26 -2.76 3.62 13.26
N ASP A 27 -4.06 3.67 13.56
CA ASP A 27 -4.59 4.09 14.87
C ASP A 27 -3.98 3.27 16.01
N PHE A 28 -3.86 1.95 15.81
CA PHE A 28 -3.21 1.05 16.77
C PHE A 28 -1.74 1.41 16.98
N PHE A 29 -0.98 1.66 15.91
CA PHE A 29 0.43 2.03 16.01
C PHE A 29 0.64 3.32 16.79
N GLU A 30 -0.14 4.36 16.49
CA GLU A 30 -0.05 5.63 17.22
C GLU A 30 -0.29 5.43 18.73
N LYS A 31 -1.33 4.66 19.07
CA LYS A 31 -1.67 4.34 20.46
C LYS A 31 -0.59 3.50 21.13
N PHE A 32 -0.08 2.51 20.42
CA PHE A 32 0.94 1.57 20.93
C PHE A 32 2.26 2.28 21.20
N CYS A 33 2.74 3.09 20.24
CA CYS A 33 3.96 3.89 20.38
C CYS A 33 3.85 4.91 21.52
N LYS A 34 2.65 5.42 21.79
CA LYS A 34 2.39 6.33 22.90
C LYS A 34 2.34 5.60 24.25
N ASN A 35 1.64 4.48 24.33
CA ASN A 35 1.56 3.66 25.54
C ASN A 35 1.14 2.20 25.19
N PRO A 36 2.05 1.23 25.24
CA PRO A 36 1.74 -0.17 24.90
C PRO A 36 0.86 -0.88 25.94
N ASN A 37 0.67 -0.28 27.12
CA ASN A 37 -0.14 -0.83 28.22
C ASN A 37 -1.57 -0.28 28.27
N LEU A 38 -2.04 0.37 27.21
CA LEU A 38 -3.42 0.87 27.14
C LEU A 38 -4.42 -0.28 27.33
N PRO A 39 -5.55 -0.07 28.03
CA PRO A 39 -6.51 -1.14 28.33
C PRO A 39 -7.05 -1.90 27.11
N GLY A 40 -7.08 -1.25 25.94
CA GLY A 40 -7.47 -1.84 24.66
C GLY A 40 -6.38 -2.67 23.97
N ILE A 41 -5.12 -2.56 24.40
CA ILE A 41 -3.96 -3.29 23.87
C ILE A 41 -3.67 -4.43 24.85
N ARG A 42 -4.35 -5.55 24.67
CA ARG A 42 -4.14 -6.76 25.49
C ARG A 42 -3.42 -7.82 24.68
N PHE A 43 -2.32 -8.30 25.24
CA PHE A 43 -1.56 -9.42 24.69
C PHE A 43 -2.19 -10.75 25.12
N LYS A 44 -2.86 -11.44 24.20
CA LYS A 44 -3.35 -12.79 24.44
C LYS A 44 -2.29 -13.80 23.99
N SER A 45 -1.77 -14.58 24.92
CA SER A 45 -0.80 -15.65 24.60
C SER A 45 -1.40 -16.65 23.62
N ILE A 46 -0.61 -17.09 22.64
CA ILE A 46 -0.97 -18.14 21.66
C ILE A 46 0.16 -19.19 21.59
N ASN A 47 0.21 -20.01 20.55
CA ASN A 47 1.22 -21.07 20.42
C ASN A 47 2.66 -20.51 20.40
N LYS A 48 3.61 -21.26 20.97
CA LYS A 48 5.05 -20.96 20.89
C LYS A 48 5.60 -21.31 19.51
N HIS A 49 6.55 -20.52 19.04
CA HIS A 49 7.24 -20.71 17.76
C HIS A 49 8.76 -20.62 17.97
N ASN A 50 9.52 -21.65 17.57
CA ASN A 50 10.99 -21.69 17.71
C ASN A 50 11.51 -21.23 19.09
N GLY A 51 10.81 -21.61 20.17
CA GLY A 51 11.16 -21.20 21.53
C GLY A 51 10.68 -19.80 21.94
N LYS A 52 10.19 -18.97 21.01
CA LYS A 52 9.61 -17.64 21.28
C LYS A 52 8.10 -17.71 21.49
N GLN A 53 7.62 -16.94 22.45
CA GLN A 53 6.19 -16.81 22.75
C GLN A 53 5.53 -15.82 21.79
N LEU A 54 4.49 -16.26 21.08
CA LEU A 54 3.65 -15.38 20.28
C LEU A 54 2.47 -14.85 21.12
N TYR A 55 1.98 -13.67 20.75
CA TYR A 55 0.78 -13.07 21.31
C TYR A 55 -0.09 -12.48 20.22
N SER A 56 -1.40 -12.55 20.40
CA SER A 56 -2.38 -11.81 19.60
C SER A 56 -2.72 -10.48 20.29
N VAL A 57 -2.80 -9.40 19.50
CA VAL A 57 -3.29 -8.08 19.92
C VAL A 57 -4.51 -7.68 19.11
N ARG A 58 -5.42 -6.94 19.74
CA ARG A 58 -6.61 -6.40 19.08
C ARG A 58 -6.25 -5.15 18.28
N ILE A 59 -6.52 -5.15 16.98
CA ILE A 59 -6.50 -3.93 16.15
C ILE A 59 -7.86 -3.25 16.26
N ASN A 60 -8.92 -4.01 16.01
CA ASN A 60 -10.31 -3.65 16.25
C ASN A 60 -11.12 -4.94 16.51
N ASP A 61 -12.44 -4.91 16.35
CA ASP A 61 -13.27 -6.07 16.64
C ASP A 61 -12.98 -7.27 15.73
N ASN A 62 -12.74 -7.00 14.45
CA ASN A 62 -12.62 -8.00 13.39
C ASN A 62 -11.18 -8.38 13.05
N TYR A 63 -10.20 -7.53 13.38
CA TYR A 63 -8.81 -7.69 12.98
C TYR A 63 -7.88 -7.90 14.18
N ARG A 64 -6.85 -8.73 13.99
CA ARG A 64 -5.84 -9.07 14.98
C ARG A 64 -4.44 -8.86 14.41
N GLY A 65 -3.55 -8.37 15.28
CA GLY A 65 -2.12 -8.40 15.03
C GLY A 65 -1.49 -9.60 15.74
N ILE A 66 -0.50 -10.24 15.12
CA ILE A 66 0.31 -11.28 15.76
C ILE A 66 1.68 -10.69 16.07
N ILE A 67 2.08 -10.75 17.33
CA ILE A 67 3.36 -10.24 17.80
C ILE A 67 4.21 -11.33 18.44
N CYS A 68 5.50 -11.08 18.56
CA CYS A 68 6.38 -11.77 19.51
C CYS A 68 7.19 -10.76 20.32
N LYS A 69 7.72 -11.20 21.46
CA LYS A 69 8.58 -10.38 22.31
C LYS A 69 9.98 -10.96 22.36
N ASP A 70 10.98 -10.12 22.57
CA ASP A 70 12.33 -10.56 22.96
C ASP A 70 12.35 -11.04 24.42
N GLU A 71 13.47 -11.61 24.85
CA GLU A 71 13.60 -12.25 26.18
C GLU A 71 13.40 -11.26 27.35
N ASN A 72 13.63 -9.96 27.10
CA ASN A 72 13.51 -8.90 28.09
C ASN A 72 12.23 -8.07 27.96
N ASP A 73 11.29 -8.47 27.09
CA ASP A 73 10.07 -7.71 26.74
C ASP A 73 10.32 -6.25 26.30
N SER A 74 11.56 -5.96 25.88
CA SER A 74 12.05 -4.64 25.50
C SER A 74 11.77 -4.35 24.02
N ILE A 75 11.67 -5.40 23.20
CA ILE A 75 11.39 -5.35 21.78
C ILE A 75 10.17 -6.24 21.49
N ILE A 76 9.16 -5.65 20.86
CA ILE A 76 7.99 -6.32 20.34
C ILE A 76 8.10 -6.35 18.82
N HIS A 77 8.03 -7.53 18.22
CA HIS A 77 7.93 -7.68 16.78
C HIS A 77 6.48 -7.90 16.39
N LEU A 78 5.91 -7.04 15.55
CA LEU A 78 4.63 -7.29 14.89
C LEU A 78 4.90 -8.04 13.58
N LEU A 79 4.29 -9.22 13.49
CA LEU A 79 4.60 -10.23 12.49
C LEU A 79 3.55 -10.36 11.39
N CYS A 80 2.30 -10.06 11.72
CA CYS A 80 1.15 -10.21 10.83
C CYS A 80 -0.01 -9.35 11.33
N VAL A 81 -0.85 -8.89 10.41
CA VAL A 81 -2.18 -8.37 10.73
C VAL A 81 -3.20 -8.93 9.75
N ASP A 82 -4.29 -9.48 10.27
CA ASP A 82 -5.36 -10.04 9.44
C ASP A 82 -6.70 -10.05 10.18
N LYS A 83 -7.76 -10.54 9.53
CA LYS A 83 -9.00 -10.91 10.20
C LYS A 83 -8.72 -11.92 11.31
N HIS A 84 -9.64 -11.97 12.27
CA HIS A 84 -9.48 -12.76 13.48
C HIS A 84 -8.95 -14.17 13.21
N ASP A 85 -9.68 -14.98 12.47
CA ASP A 85 -9.36 -16.40 12.27
C ASP A 85 -8.12 -16.56 11.37
N ASP A 86 -8.04 -15.78 10.29
CA ASP A 86 -6.90 -15.77 9.36
C ASP A 86 -5.57 -15.44 10.06
N ALA A 87 -5.57 -14.53 11.03
CA ALA A 87 -4.38 -14.19 11.81
C ALA A 87 -3.95 -15.35 12.74
N TYR A 88 -4.90 -16.12 13.28
CA TYR A 88 -4.61 -17.33 14.06
C TYR A 88 -4.11 -18.47 13.17
N GLU A 89 -4.74 -18.68 12.01
CA GLU A 89 -4.29 -19.65 11.01
C GLU A 89 -2.89 -19.31 10.49
N TRP A 90 -2.58 -18.03 10.28
CA TRP A 90 -1.23 -17.58 9.96
C TRP A 90 -0.24 -17.96 11.07
N ALA A 91 -0.59 -17.75 12.33
CA ALA A 91 0.28 -18.11 13.46
C ALA A 91 0.51 -19.64 13.54
N ASP A 92 -0.51 -20.45 13.23
CA ASP A 92 -0.45 -21.91 13.27
C ASP A 92 0.24 -22.53 12.06
N SER A 93 0.09 -21.94 10.87
CA SER A 93 0.69 -22.39 9.61
C SER A 93 2.19 -22.11 9.54
N LYS A 94 2.68 -21.13 10.30
CA LYS A 94 4.11 -20.79 10.40
C LYS A 94 4.93 -21.71 11.29
N LYS A 95 4.51 -22.97 11.53
CA LYS A 95 5.28 -24.02 12.25
C LYS A 95 6.70 -24.28 11.72
N GLN A 96 7.09 -23.70 10.57
CA GLN A 96 8.45 -23.69 10.04
C GLN A 96 8.80 -22.30 9.46
N LEU A 97 9.21 -21.32 10.28
CA LEU A 97 9.93 -20.15 9.75
C LEU A 97 11.40 -20.57 9.64
N ASN A 98 11.80 -21.06 8.47
CA ASN A 98 13.21 -21.21 8.11
C ASN A 98 13.68 -19.87 7.51
N GLY A 99 14.53 -19.15 8.24
CA GLY A 99 15.10 -17.87 7.81
C GLY A 99 14.65 -16.72 8.70
N GLU A 100 15.61 -15.94 9.19
CA GLU A 100 15.32 -14.70 9.92
C GLU A 100 14.55 -13.75 8.99
N PRO A 101 13.34 -13.29 9.38
CA PRO A 101 12.66 -12.27 8.60
C PRO A 101 13.50 -11.00 8.60
N ALA A 102 13.72 -10.41 7.42
CA ALA A 102 14.26 -9.05 7.32
C ALA A 102 13.44 -8.14 8.23
N THR A 103 14.09 -7.62 9.27
CA THR A 103 13.44 -6.98 10.42
C THR A 103 13.72 -5.48 10.34
N ILE A 104 12.67 -4.64 10.30
CA ILE A 104 12.78 -3.18 10.23
C ILE A 104 12.41 -2.59 11.60
N LEU A 105 13.34 -1.91 12.26
CA LEU A 105 13.17 -1.34 13.61
C LEU A 105 12.44 0.01 13.59
N PHE A 106 11.36 0.12 14.37
CA PHE A 106 10.73 1.40 14.75
C PHE A 106 11.13 1.78 16.17
N TYR A 107 11.47 3.04 16.38
CA TYR A 107 11.68 3.59 17.72
C TYR A 107 10.67 4.69 18.01
N GLY A 108 10.12 4.69 19.22
CA GLY A 108 9.27 5.76 19.72
C GLY A 108 10.04 7.07 19.93
N LYS A 109 9.32 8.19 19.83
CA LYS A 109 9.84 9.58 19.85
C LYS A 109 10.75 9.91 21.05
N ASP A 110 10.55 9.27 22.20
CA ASP A 110 11.26 9.59 23.45
C ASP A 110 12.48 8.68 23.73
N TYR A 111 12.61 7.54 23.03
CA TYR A 111 13.73 6.61 23.19
C TYR A 111 15.08 7.24 22.81
N TYR A 112 15.08 8.12 21.81
CA TYR A 112 16.26 8.81 21.30
C TYR A 112 16.84 9.85 22.27
N LYS A 113 16.05 10.39 23.19
CA LYS A 113 16.51 11.40 24.17
C LYS A 113 17.14 10.79 25.41
N GLU A 114 16.60 9.68 25.91
CA GLU A 114 16.99 9.12 27.22
C GLU A 114 18.21 8.19 27.16
N ASN A 115 18.52 7.59 26.01
CA ASN A 115 19.61 6.59 25.89
C ASN A 115 20.92 7.14 25.31
N GLY A 116 21.08 8.46 25.18
CA GLY A 116 22.31 9.05 24.66
C GLY A 116 22.69 8.57 23.24
N ILE A 117 21.75 7.96 22.51
CA ILE A 117 21.91 7.68 21.09
C ILE A 117 21.81 9.02 20.39
N THR A 118 22.95 9.64 20.14
CA THR A 118 23.06 10.64 19.10
C THR A 118 22.71 9.95 17.79
N LEU A 119 21.43 10.00 17.38
CA LEU A 119 21.14 10.09 15.96
C LEU A 119 22.02 11.25 15.51
N LYS A 120 23.10 10.96 14.76
CA LYS A 120 23.89 12.01 14.14
C LYS A 120 22.88 12.99 13.58
N GLN A 121 22.90 14.23 14.04
CA GLN A 121 22.20 15.30 13.33
C GLN A 121 22.57 15.11 11.84
N GLY A 122 21.59 14.73 11.01
CA GLY A 122 21.82 14.63 9.57
C GLY A 122 21.41 13.36 8.80
N THR A 123 20.51 12.49 9.26
CA THR A 123 19.81 11.60 8.30
C THR A 123 18.34 12.00 8.15
N LYS A 124 18.07 12.82 7.13
CA LYS A 124 16.72 13.16 6.69
C LYS A 124 15.92 11.89 6.37
N LEU A 125 14.61 11.87 6.65
CA LEU A 125 13.71 10.72 6.47
C LEU A 125 13.84 10.10 5.07
N PHE A 126 13.90 10.95 4.06
CA PHE A 126 13.94 10.54 2.65
C PHE A 126 15.34 10.63 2.04
N ALA A 127 16.41 10.74 2.85
CA ALA A 127 17.78 10.96 2.37
C ALA A 127 18.25 9.88 1.40
N ARG A 128 17.86 8.62 1.64
CA ARG A 128 18.34 7.44 0.89
C ARG A 128 17.49 7.09 -0.32
N ILE A 129 16.34 7.72 -0.49
CA ILE A 129 15.43 7.46 -1.62
C ILE A 129 15.97 8.19 -2.83
N SER A 130 15.97 7.60 -4.02
CA SER A 130 16.49 8.28 -5.23
C SER A 130 15.50 9.34 -5.75
N ASN A 131 15.97 10.31 -6.54
CA ASN A 131 15.06 11.27 -7.20
C ASN A 131 14.07 10.56 -8.13
N LYS A 132 14.54 9.52 -8.83
CA LYS A 132 13.69 8.71 -9.71
C LYS A 132 12.56 8.03 -8.94
N ASP A 133 12.83 7.58 -7.72
CA ASP A 133 11.84 6.95 -6.86
C ASP A 133 10.84 7.95 -6.29
N LEU A 134 11.30 9.11 -5.82
CA LEU A 134 10.39 10.16 -5.35
C LEU A 134 9.46 10.67 -6.45
N LEU A 135 9.99 10.85 -7.67
CA LEU A 135 9.19 11.19 -8.85
C LEU A 135 8.16 10.09 -9.17
N TYR A 136 8.56 8.82 -9.08
CA TYR A 136 7.67 7.68 -9.29
C TYR A 136 6.51 7.66 -8.27
N LEU A 137 6.77 8.04 -7.02
CA LEU A 137 5.75 8.16 -5.97
C LEU A 137 4.86 9.40 -6.13
N GLY A 138 5.05 10.19 -7.17
CA GLY A 138 4.24 11.35 -7.52
C GLY A 138 4.73 12.67 -6.91
N VAL A 139 5.90 12.71 -6.29
CA VAL A 139 6.50 13.97 -5.81
C VAL A 139 6.89 14.83 -7.01
N PRO A 140 6.38 16.07 -7.14
CA PRO A 140 6.78 16.96 -8.24
C PRO A 140 8.28 17.26 -8.20
N GLN A 141 8.92 17.39 -9.37
CA GLN A 141 10.37 17.63 -9.50
C GLN A 141 10.84 18.84 -8.67
N GLN A 142 10.05 19.92 -8.68
CA GLN A 142 10.30 21.14 -7.91
C GLN A 142 10.25 20.96 -6.38
N HIS A 143 9.60 19.91 -5.88
CA HIS A 143 9.44 19.64 -4.44
C HIS A 143 10.44 18.59 -3.90
N LEU A 144 11.28 17.99 -4.75
CA LEU A 144 12.24 16.95 -4.34
C LEU A 144 13.18 17.42 -3.22
N SER A 145 13.72 18.63 -3.32
CA SER A 145 14.62 19.20 -2.31
C SER A 145 13.93 19.42 -0.97
N LEU A 146 12.66 19.85 -1.01
CA LEU A 146 11.83 20.08 0.17
C LEU A 146 11.54 18.77 0.90
N ILE A 147 11.07 17.75 0.17
CA ILE A 147 10.78 16.43 0.74
C ILE A 147 12.05 15.80 1.32
N ARG A 148 13.18 15.86 0.60
CA ARG A 148 14.47 15.41 1.15
C ARG A 148 14.92 16.21 2.37
N GLY A 149 14.43 17.42 2.59
CA GLY A 149 14.75 18.26 3.73
C GLY A 149 14.19 17.74 5.05
N ILE A 150 13.15 16.91 5.00
CA ILE A 150 12.38 16.50 6.17
C ILE A 150 13.21 15.57 7.06
N SER A 151 13.37 15.96 8.33
CA SER A 151 14.24 15.29 9.30
C SER A 151 13.53 14.32 10.22
N ASP A 152 12.22 14.50 10.44
CA ASP A 152 11.45 13.71 11.41
C ASP A 152 9.96 13.61 11.04
N ILE A 153 9.29 12.64 11.65
CA ILE A 153 7.89 12.29 11.35
C ILE A 153 6.93 13.43 11.70
N ASN A 154 7.18 14.20 12.77
CA ASN A 154 6.26 15.30 13.13
C ASN A 154 6.32 16.40 12.07
N THR A 155 7.51 16.72 11.58
CA THR A 155 7.68 17.64 10.45
C THR A 155 7.03 17.10 9.19
N PHE A 156 7.13 15.79 8.92
CA PHE A 156 6.44 15.18 7.78
C PHE A 156 4.90 15.30 7.87
N GLN A 157 4.32 15.08 9.04
CA GLN A 157 2.86 15.12 9.24
C GLN A 157 2.23 16.48 8.93
N THR A 158 2.98 17.59 9.01
CA THR A 158 2.47 18.91 8.63
C THR A 158 2.23 19.05 7.12
N PHE A 159 2.77 18.14 6.31
CA PHE A 159 2.57 18.11 4.85
C PHE A 159 1.28 17.38 4.44
N LYS A 160 0.52 16.82 5.38
CA LYS A 160 -0.70 16.05 5.08
C LYS A 160 -1.69 16.82 4.22
N ASP A 161 -1.92 18.08 4.54
CA ASP A 161 -2.87 18.94 3.82
C ASP A 161 -2.23 19.69 2.64
N LEU A 162 -0.90 19.57 2.47
CA LEU A 162 -0.12 20.28 1.45
C LEU A 162 0.23 19.40 0.24
N LEU A 163 0.18 18.08 0.40
CA LEU A 163 0.48 17.12 -0.64
C LEU A 163 -0.80 16.45 -1.14
N PRO A 164 -0.84 16.04 -2.42
CA PRO A 164 -1.87 15.12 -2.88
C PRO A 164 -1.90 13.87 -1.99
N GLU A 165 -3.09 13.39 -1.67
CA GLU A 165 -3.32 12.30 -0.70
C GLU A 165 -2.48 11.05 -1.02
N ASN A 166 -2.42 10.67 -2.30
CA ASN A 166 -1.63 9.54 -2.78
C ASN A 166 -0.12 9.74 -2.59
N VAL A 167 0.37 10.97 -2.79
CA VAL A 167 1.78 11.31 -2.60
C VAL A 167 2.14 11.30 -1.13
N TYR A 168 1.28 11.88 -0.27
CA TYR A 168 1.48 11.86 1.17
C TYR A 168 1.53 10.42 1.69
N ALA A 169 0.56 9.58 1.33
CA ALA A 169 0.52 8.21 1.82
C ALA A 169 1.72 7.37 1.35
N ASN A 170 2.17 7.53 0.10
CA ASN A 170 3.40 6.89 -0.40
C ASN A 170 4.64 7.29 0.39
N LEU A 171 4.78 8.59 0.69
CA LEU A 171 5.88 9.09 1.52
C LEU A 171 5.74 8.65 2.98
N GLU A 172 4.52 8.53 3.48
CA GLU A 172 4.26 8.04 4.82
C GLU A 172 4.71 6.58 4.97
N TRP A 173 4.48 5.75 3.95
CA TRP A 173 5.03 4.38 3.93
C TRP A 173 6.55 4.37 4.00
N LEU A 174 7.21 5.22 3.21
CA LEU A 174 8.67 5.33 3.26
C LEU A 174 9.17 5.88 4.61
N ALA A 175 8.46 6.83 5.22
CA ALA A 175 8.76 7.34 6.55
C ALA A 175 8.58 6.27 7.63
N TYR A 176 7.60 5.38 7.44
CA TYR A 176 7.43 4.14 8.18
C TYR A 176 8.28 2.99 7.64
N GLY A 177 9.45 3.29 7.05
CA GLY A 177 10.52 2.33 6.79
C GLY A 177 10.25 1.29 5.70
N TYR A 178 9.17 1.39 4.93
CA TYR A 178 8.93 0.49 3.80
C TYR A 178 10.00 0.66 2.73
N HIS A 179 10.37 -0.43 2.07
CA HIS A 179 11.29 -0.37 0.95
C HIS A 179 10.54 0.09 -0.30
N ILE A 180 11.18 0.95 -1.11
CA ILE A 180 10.59 1.44 -2.37
C ILE A 180 10.20 0.30 -3.33
N ASN A 181 10.92 -0.82 -3.29
CA ASN A 181 10.59 -1.98 -4.11
C ASN A 181 9.25 -2.60 -3.74
N ASP A 182 8.89 -2.61 -2.45
CA ASP A 182 7.61 -3.18 -1.99
C ASP A 182 6.45 -2.32 -2.50
N LEU A 183 6.62 -0.99 -2.47
CA LEU A 183 5.65 -0.04 -3.04
C LEU A 183 5.51 -0.23 -4.56
N ARG A 184 6.63 -0.47 -5.27
CA ARG A 184 6.63 -0.75 -6.70
C ARG A 184 5.98 -2.09 -7.05
N GLU A 185 6.21 -3.12 -6.23
CA GLU A 185 5.60 -4.43 -6.41
C GLU A 185 4.09 -4.39 -6.19
N ASN A 186 3.66 -3.64 -5.17
CA ASN A 186 2.24 -3.40 -4.93
C ASN A 186 1.61 -2.64 -6.11
N ASP A 187 2.17 -1.49 -6.51
CA ASP A 187 1.72 -0.73 -7.69
C ASP A 187 1.67 -1.61 -8.94
N LYS A 188 2.65 -2.50 -9.15
CA LYS A 188 2.63 -3.49 -10.25
C LYS A 188 1.46 -4.48 -10.13
N LYS A 189 1.18 -5.02 -8.93
CA LYS A 189 0.07 -5.95 -8.69
C LYS A 189 -1.27 -5.28 -9.00
N ILE A 190 -1.46 -4.05 -8.54
CA ILE A 190 -2.69 -3.28 -8.79
C ILE A 190 -2.80 -2.89 -10.25
N ARG A 191 -1.73 -2.41 -10.88
CA ARG A 191 -1.70 -2.11 -12.32
C ARG A 191 -2.12 -3.30 -13.16
N LEU A 192 -1.64 -4.51 -12.83
CA LEU A 192 -2.04 -5.73 -13.52
C LEU A 192 -3.52 -6.06 -13.29
N LYS A 193 -4.00 -6.00 -12.04
CA LYS A 193 -5.43 -6.20 -11.74
C LYS A 193 -6.33 -5.20 -12.47
N LEU A 194 -5.92 -3.94 -12.53
CA LEU A 194 -6.66 -2.88 -13.21
C LEU A 194 -6.70 -3.11 -14.72
N PHE A 195 -5.56 -3.48 -15.31
CA PHE A 195 -5.50 -3.87 -16.72
C PHE A 195 -6.42 -5.06 -17.01
N ASP A 196 -6.35 -6.11 -16.20
CA ASP A 196 -7.19 -7.30 -16.38
C ASP A 196 -8.67 -6.98 -16.25
N PHE A 197 -9.04 -6.15 -15.27
CA PHE A 197 -10.41 -5.67 -15.09
C PHE A 197 -10.91 -4.92 -16.33
N ILE A 198 -10.17 -3.91 -16.81
CA ILE A 198 -10.54 -3.14 -18.01
C ILE A 198 -10.62 -4.06 -19.24
N ASN A 199 -9.65 -4.96 -19.39
CA ASN A 199 -9.59 -5.87 -20.52
C ASN A 199 -10.79 -6.83 -20.54
N ILE A 200 -11.15 -7.40 -19.39
CA ILE A 200 -12.28 -8.33 -19.27
C ILE A 200 -13.62 -7.62 -19.44
N GLN A 201 -13.80 -6.47 -18.78
CA GLN A 201 -15.10 -5.79 -18.74
C GLN A 201 -15.43 -5.03 -20.02
N VAL A 202 -14.41 -4.51 -20.72
CA VAL A 202 -14.63 -3.63 -21.89
C VAL A 202 -13.97 -4.21 -23.14
N LEU A 203 -12.66 -4.45 -23.13
CA LEU A 203 -11.90 -4.65 -24.37
C LEU A 203 -12.14 -6.01 -25.03
N GLN A 204 -12.10 -7.12 -24.28
CA GLN A 204 -12.33 -8.46 -24.82
C GLN A 204 -13.74 -8.64 -25.39
N PRO A 205 -14.83 -8.20 -24.72
CA PRO A 205 -16.17 -8.23 -25.30
C PRO A 205 -16.27 -7.53 -26.66
N CYS A 206 -15.58 -6.39 -26.83
CA CYS A 206 -15.55 -5.68 -28.11
C CYS A 206 -14.94 -6.52 -29.24
N LEU A 207 -13.87 -7.28 -28.96
CA LEU A 207 -13.16 -8.05 -29.97
C LEU A 207 -13.97 -9.23 -30.52
N VAL A 208 -14.89 -9.77 -29.73
CA VAL A 208 -15.72 -10.91 -30.13
C VAL A 208 -17.12 -10.50 -30.61
N HIS A 209 -17.50 -9.23 -30.45
CA HIS A 209 -18.83 -8.76 -30.83
C HIS A 209 -19.03 -8.81 -32.35
N PRO A 210 -20.11 -9.44 -32.85
CA PRO A 210 -20.31 -9.63 -34.30
C PRO A 210 -20.56 -8.30 -35.02
N ASP A 211 -21.28 -7.36 -34.39
CA ASP A 211 -21.69 -6.10 -35.03
C ASP A 211 -20.63 -5.00 -34.97
N LEU A 212 -19.48 -5.27 -34.34
CA LEU A 212 -18.37 -4.32 -34.30
C LEU A 212 -17.44 -4.58 -35.48
N ASP A 213 -17.25 -3.57 -36.34
CA ASP A 213 -16.39 -3.66 -37.51
C ASP A 213 -14.90 -3.84 -37.16
N GLU A 214 -14.14 -4.35 -38.12
CA GLU A 214 -12.72 -4.68 -37.91
C GLU A 214 -11.85 -3.45 -37.65
N ASP A 215 -12.19 -2.26 -38.17
CA ASP A 215 -11.43 -1.04 -37.91
C ASP A 215 -11.53 -0.65 -36.42
N LYS A 216 -12.74 -0.75 -35.85
CA LYS A 216 -12.95 -0.55 -34.42
C LYS A 216 -12.26 -1.63 -33.60
N LYS A 217 -12.33 -2.90 -34.01
CA LYS A 217 -11.62 -4.00 -33.34
C LYS A 217 -10.11 -3.79 -33.34
N GLU A 218 -9.51 -3.33 -34.45
CA GLU A 218 -8.08 -3.01 -34.48
C GLU A 218 -7.75 -1.85 -33.52
N SER A 219 -8.60 -0.82 -33.46
CA SER A 219 -8.45 0.25 -32.47
C SER A 219 -8.52 -0.25 -31.02
N ILE A 220 -9.32 -1.28 -30.73
CA ILE A 220 -9.36 -1.95 -29.42
C ILE A 220 -8.08 -2.76 -29.19
N ARG A 221 -7.56 -3.48 -30.18
CA ARG A 221 -6.26 -4.20 -30.07
C ARG A 221 -5.12 -3.22 -29.77
N ASP A 222 -5.10 -2.05 -30.41
CA ASP A 222 -4.14 -0.99 -30.11
C ASP A 222 -4.29 -0.46 -28.69
N THR A 223 -5.53 -0.28 -28.23
CA THR A 223 -5.82 0.14 -26.85
C THR A 223 -5.29 -0.87 -25.84
N ILE A 224 -5.47 -2.17 -26.09
CA ILE A 224 -4.89 -3.25 -25.27
C ILE A 224 -3.37 -3.12 -25.22
N ARG A 225 -2.69 -2.98 -26.37
CA ARG A 225 -1.23 -2.83 -26.45
C ARG A 225 -0.75 -1.58 -25.68
N MET A 226 -1.47 -0.46 -25.81
CA MET A 226 -1.13 0.78 -25.11
C MET A 226 -1.27 0.66 -23.59
N LEU A 227 -2.35 0.02 -23.12
CA LEU A 227 -2.61 -0.21 -21.70
C LEU A 227 -1.59 -1.19 -21.07
N GLN A 228 -1.24 -2.28 -21.78
CA GLN A 228 -0.21 -3.23 -21.33
C GLN A 228 1.15 -2.56 -21.08
N ASN A 229 1.48 -1.55 -21.89
CA ASN A 229 2.74 -0.81 -21.82
C ASN A 229 2.78 0.28 -20.76
N LYS A 230 1.65 0.59 -20.10
CA LYS A 230 1.64 1.54 -18.97
C LYS A 230 2.41 0.95 -17.80
N LYS A 231 3.20 1.77 -17.13
CA LYS A 231 4.14 1.37 -16.07
C LYS A 231 3.58 1.57 -14.67
N THR A 232 2.58 2.42 -14.51
CA THR A 232 1.98 2.76 -13.20
C THR A 232 0.47 2.72 -13.28
N VAL A 233 -0.19 2.62 -12.13
CA VAL A 233 -1.65 2.77 -12.03
C VAL A 233 -2.10 4.12 -12.56
N LYS A 234 -1.37 5.20 -12.22
CA LYS A 234 -1.65 6.56 -12.69
C LYS A 234 -1.64 6.65 -14.22
N GLU A 235 -0.66 6.06 -14.89
CA GLU A 235 -0.59 6.08 -16.35
C GLU A 235 -1.76 5.35 -17.04
N ILE A 236 -2.40 4.38 -16.35
CA ILE A 236 -3.63 3.74 -16.83
C ILE A 236 -4.81 4.69 -16.62
N VAL A 237 -4.97 5.26 -15.42
CA VAL A 237 -6.07 6.20 -15.13
C VAL A 237 -6.03 7.41 -16.06
N ASP A 238 -4.86 8.04 -16.22
CA ASP A 238 -4.68 9.17 -17.13
C ASP A 238 -5.02 8.81 -18.58
N PHE A 239 -4.72 7.58 -19.00
CA PHE A 239 -5.08 7.11 -20.34
C PHE A 239 -6.59 6.98 -20.51
N ILE A 240 -7.30 6.51 -19.48
CA ILE A 240 -8.76 6.38 -19.52
C ILE A 240 -9.42 7.76 -19.51
N ASP A 241 -8.98 8.66 -18.64
CA ASP A 241 -9.46 10.05 -18.60
C ASP A 241 -9.29 10.73 -19.98
N ASP A 242 -8.09 10.60 -20.57
CA ASP A 242 -7.80 11.09 -21.92
C ASP A 242 -8.70 10.45 -22.99
N ALA A 243 -8.99 9.15 -22.87
CA ALA A 243 -9.85 8.45 -23.82
C ALA A 243 -11.30 8.94 -23.75
N LEU A 244 -11.80 9.26 -22.55
CA LEU A 244 -13.15 9.80 -22.37
C LEU A 244 -13.30 11.20 -22.97
N ASP A 245 -12.25 12.02 -22.94
CA ASP A 245 -12.31 13.41 -23.40
C ASP A 245 -12.13 13.59 -24.92
N ARG A 246 -11.29 12.76 -25.55
CA ARG A 246 -10.94 12.91 -26.98
C ARG A 246 -12.10 12.56 -27.91
N LYS A 247 -12.20 13.29 -29.03
CA LYS A 247 -13.20 13.06 -30.09
C LYS A 247 -13.31 11.59 -30.51
N ARG A 248 -12.17 10.95 -30.83
CA ARG A 248 -12.12 9.53 -31.23
C ARG A 248 -12.64 8.59 -30.14
N GLY A 249 -12.41 8.91 -28.88
CA GLY A 249 -12.91 8.11 -27.77
C GLY A 249 -14.42 8.26 -27.58
N LYS A 250 -14.97 9.45 -27.78
CA LYS A 250 -16.43 9.69 -27.79
C LYS A 250 -17.14 8.96 -28.96
N GLU A 251 -16.50 8.93 -30.12
CA GLU A 251 -16.97 8.15 -31.27
C GLU A 251 -16.97 6.64 -30.96
N MET A 252 -15.90 6.13 -30.35
CA MET A 252 -15.83 4.74 -29.90
C MET A 252 -16.91 4.44 -28.86
N HIS A 253 -17.04 5.27 -27.82
CA HIS A 253 -18.07 5.14 -26.79
C HIS A 253 -19.47 5.00 -27.41
N SER A 254 -19.82 5.88 -28.36
CA SER A 254 -21.12 5.84 -29.03
C SER A 254 -21.34 4.54 -29.81
N ALA A 255 -20.30 4.03 -30.48
CA ALA A 255 -20.36 2.76 -31.21
C ALA A 255 -20.53 1.55 -30.26
N LEU A 256 -19.83 1.56 -29.13
CA LEU A 256 -19.95 0.51 -28.12
C LEU A 256 -21.35 0.49 -27.50
N LYS A 257 -21.89 1.65 -27.13
CA LYS A 257 -23.27 1.78 -26.63
C LYS A 257 -24.31 1.29 -27.63
N ALA A 258 -24.14 1.59 -28.93
CA ALA A 258 -25.04 1.09 -29.97
C ALA A 258 -25.05 -0.44 -30.08
N CYS A 259 -23.96 -1.10 -29.69
CA CYS A 259 -23.84 -2.56 -29.62
C CYS A 259 -24.25 -3.15 -28.26
N GLY A 260 -24.69 -2.33 -27.30
CA GLY A 260 -24.99 -2.78 -25.94
C GLY A 260 -23.77 -3.23 -25.14
N LEU A 261 -22.57 -2.79 -25.53
CA LEU A 261 -21.31 -3.12 -24.85
C LEU A 261 -21.02 -2.13 -23.73
N THR A 262 -20.38 -2.64 -22.67
CA THR A 262 -19.82 -1.84 -21.58
C THR A 262 -18.73 -0.90 -22.12
N THR A 263 -18.71 0.33 -21.62
CA THR A 263 -17.73 1.35 -21.99
C THR A 263 -16.85 1.73 -20.80
N PHE A 264 -15.77 2.50 -21.04
CA PHE A 264 -14.96 3.03 -19.94
C PHE A 264 -15.74 3.94 -18.98
N GLU A 265 -16.74 4.67 -19.48
CA GLU A 265 -17.59 5.54 -18.66
C GLU A 265 -18.43 4.71 -17.68
N ASP A 266 -18.90 3.54 -18.11
CA ASP A 266 -19.74 2.65 -17.27
C ASP A 266 -18.99 2.09 -16.07
N ILE A 267 -17.67 1.90 -16.20
CA ILE A 267 -16.81 1.31 -15.16
C ILE A 267 -15.85 2.34 -14.54
N GLU A 268 -16.05 3.63 -14.80
CA GLU A 268 -15.13 4.67 -14.35
C GLU A 268 -15.01 4.70 -12.82
N SER A 269 -16.14 4.58 -12.13
CA SER A 269 -16.17 4.52 -10.65
C SER A 269 -15.38 3.32 -10.11
N ASP A 270 -15.52 2.15 -10.74
CA ASP A 270 -14.80 0.94 -10.33
C ASP A 270 -13.30 1.06 -10.61
N ILE A 271 -12.92 1.64 -11.75
CA ILE A 271 -11.52 1.95 -12.08
C ILE A 271 -10.93 2.87 -11.01
N ARG A 272 -11.64 3.94 -10.65
CA ARG A 272 -11.22 4.86 -9.60
C ARG A 272 -11.13 4.13 -8.27
N GLU A 273 -12.15 3.37 -7.86
CA GLU A 273 -12.11 2.62 -6.61
C GLU A 273 -10.95 1.62 -6.57
N MET A 274 -10.70 0.86 -7.64
CA MET A 274 -9.56 -0.05 -7.73
C MET A 274 -8.20 0.68 -7.74
N ALA A 275 -8.17 1.91 -8.23
CA ALA A 275 -6.99 2.77 -8.16
C ALA A 275 -6.82 3.44 -6.79
N TYR A 276 -7.91 3.70 -6.05
CA TYR A 276 -7.94 4.40 -4.75
C TYR A 276 -7.94 3.47 -3.51
N ASN A 277 -8.48 2.25 -3.58
CA ASN A 277 -8.42 1.21 -2.52
C ASN A 277 -7.01 0.61 -2.36
N THR A 278 -6.00 1.43 -2.66
CA THR A 278 -4.61 1.10 -2.96
C THR A 278 -3.66 1.90 -2.06
N ILE A 279 -4.21 2.71 -1.16
CA ILE A 279 -3.50 3.69 -0.34
C ILE A 279 -3.89 3.51 1.12
#